data_AF-A0A7J5UIG5-F1
#
_entry.id   AF-A0A7J5UIG5-F1
#
_cell.length_a   1.000
_cell.length_b   1.000
_cell.length_c   1.000
_cell.angle_alpha   90.00
_cell.angle_beta   90.00
_cell.angle_gamma   90.00
#
_symmetry.space_group_name_H-M   'P 1'
#
loop_
_entity.id
_entity.type
_entity.pdbx_description
1 polymer ?
#
loop_
_entity_poly.entity_id
_entity_poly.type
_entity_poly.pdbx_seq_one_letter_code
_entity_poly.pdbx_strand_id
1 'polypeptide(L)'
;MSETSDRAGSPPPRRAGVRTLEGPGTYRTFDEVQEILSPAEQRLERMRRTVGLFLGPVAGVVVYLLTGSLDAPAQKLAGILTFVIVYWITEAIPIPVTAVLAMALVVIVDVAPAADVFALFGNSTLFVFVGGFIIAESMRKHGLDRRFAFAVLSVPGVGTSTVKVIVAFGAITALLSAFVSNTA
;
A
#
# COMPACT_ATOMS: atom_id res chain seq x y z
N MET A 1 57.64 13.29 50.91
CA MET A 1 57.26 11.90 51.21
C MET A 1 55.79 11.94 51.62
N SER A 2 54.96 11.21 50.86
CA SER A 2 53.58 10.75 51.13
C SER A 2 52.50 11.80 51.50
N GLU A 3 51.43 11.99 50.70
CA GLU A 3 50.23 11.11 50.61
C GLU A 3 49.57 10.96 52.00
N THR A 4 48.29 11.21 52.25
CA THR A 4 47.05 10.87 51.51
C THR A 4 45.82 11.34 52.30
N SER A 5 44.64 11.31 51.66
CA SER A 5 43.29 11.18 52.26
C SER A 5 42.63 12.50 52.73
N ASP A 6 41.37 12.86 52.46
CA ASP A 6 40.25 12.15 51.84
C ASP A 6 39.21 13.15 51.27
N ARG A 7 38.49 12.65 50.26
CA ARG A 7 37.25 13.03 49.56
C ARG A 7 36.40 14.24 49.99
N ALA A 8 36.00 15.01 48.97
CA ALA A 8 34.60 15.39 48.74
C ALA A 8 34.32 15.41 47.23
N GLY A 9 33.30 14.67 46.79
CA GLY A 9 33.00 14.39 45.39
C GLY A 9 32.48 15.61 44.60
N SER A 10 33.02 15.79 43.40
CA SER A 10 32.50 16.68 42.37
C SER A 10 31.54 15.92 41.43
N PRO A 11 30.42 16.52 41.02
CA PRO A 11 29.47 15.87 40.11
C PRO A 11 30.07 15.73 38.70
N PRO A 12 29.66 14.72 37.92
CA PRO A 12 30.19 14.50 36.58
C PRO A 12 29.89 15.69 35.65
N PRO A 13 30.76 15.99 34.67
CA PRO A 13 30.58 17.12 33.78
C PRO A 13 29.30 16.98 32.95
N ARG A 14 28.51 18.04 32.90
CA ARG A 14 27.36 18.15 31.98
C ARG A 14 27.86 17.89 30.57
N ARG A 15 27.34 16.83 29.93
CA ARG A 15 27.53 16.62 28.49
C ARG A 15 27.08 17.88 27.77
N ALA A 16 28.02 18.55 27.12
CA ALA A 16 27.72 19.64 26.21
C ALA A 16 26.66 19.14 25.23
N GLY A 17 25.54 19.87 25.14
CA GLY A 17 24.50 19.57 24.18
C GLY A 17 25.13 19.43 22.80
N VAL A 18 24.91 18.30 22.16
CA VAL A 18 25.10 18.15 20.73
C VAL A 18 24.18 19.19 20.10
N ARG A 19 24.74 20.35 19.73
CA ARG A 19 24.07 21.26 18.82
C ARG A 19 24.04 20.53 17.48
N THR A 20 22.96 19.81 17.23
CA THR A 20 22.57 19.46 15.87
C THR A 20 22.43 20.79 15.14
N LEU A 21 23.36 21.06 14.23
CA LEU A 21 23.28 22.18 13.30
C LEU A 21 22.18 21.84 12.29
N GLU A 22 20.93 22.02 12.68
CA GLU A 22 19.81 22.03 11.75
C GLU A 22 19.81 23.39 11.05
N GLY A 23 20.52 23.44 9.91
CA GLY A 23 20.22 24.46 8.91
C GLY A 23 18.78 24.27 8.41
N PRO A 24 18.17 25.28 7.74
CA PRO A 24 16.84 25.14 7.19
C PRO A 24 16.91 24.16 6.01
N GLY A 25 16.76 22.87 6.30
CA GLY A 25 16.72 21.81 5.32
C GLY A 25 15.46 21.95 4.47
N THR A 26 15.63 22.32 3.21
CA THR A 26 14.55 22.39 2.21
C THR A 26 14.03 20.99 1.82
N TYR A 27 14.63 19.92 2.36
CA TYR A 27 14.23 18.54 2.12
C TYR A 27 13.51 18.00 3.35
N ARG A 28 12.17 18.07 3.30
CA ARG A 28 11.37 17.17 4.12
C ARG A 28 11.61 15.75 3.62
N THR A 29 12.09 14.87 4.48
CA THR A 29 12.21 13.46 4.14
C THR A 29 10.80 12.90 3.93
N PHE A 30 10.60 11.95 3.00
CA PHE A 30 9.25 11.43 2.72
C PHE A 30 8.59 10.78 3.94
N ASP A 31 9.40 10.31 4.90
CA ASP A 31 8.96 9.85 6.22
C ASP A 31 8.28 10.99 7.04
N GLU A 32 8.69 12.23 6.84
CA GLU A 32 8.17 13.45 7.48
C GLU A 32 6.84 13.93 6.84
N VAL A 33 6.56 13.48 5.61
CA VAL A 33 5.30 13.79 4.89
C VAL A 33 4.22 12.74 5.20
N GLN A 34 4.58 11.56 5.69
CA GLN A 34 3.64 10.43 5.87
C GLN A 34 2.87 10.39 7.19
N GLU A 35 3.25 11.09 8.28
CA GLU A 35 2.51 10.99 9.55
C GLU A 35 2.29 12.33 10.28
N ILE A 36 1.43 13.15 9.70
CA ILE A 36 0.54 14.00 10.49
C ILE A 36 -0.90 13.76 10.04
N LEU A 37 -1.36 12.49 10.10
CA LEU A 37 -2.81 12.29 10.14
C LEU A 37 -3.30 13.07 11.36
N SER A 38 -4.12 14.09 11.12
CA SER A 38 -4.75 14.84 12.18
C SER A 38 -5.42 13.83 13.12
N PRO A 39 -5.41 14.05 14.44
CA PRO A 39 -6.11 13.18 15.37
C PRO A 39 -7.57 12.91 14.97
N ALA A 40 -8.20 13.82 14.22
CA ALA A 40 -9.52 13.64 13.61
C ALA A 40 -9.53 12.62 12.45
N GLU A 41 -8.54 12.65 11.55
CA GLU A 41 -8.42 11.74 10.41
C GLU A 41 -8.13 10.30 10.87
N GLN A 42 -7.28 10.13 11.89
CA GLN A 42 -7.04 8.80 12.47
C GLN A 42 -8.30 8.21 13.11
N ARG A 43 -9.12 9.05 13.76
CA ARG A 43 -10.39 8.64 14.35
C ARG A 43 -11.40 8.25 13.28
N LEU A 44 -11.51 9.05 12.21
CA LEU A 44 -12.35 8.74 11.07
C LEU A 44 -11.94 7.42 10.44
N GLU A 45 -10.65 7.20 10.23
CA GLU A 45 -10.12 5.99 9.62
C GLU A 45 -10.40 4.75 10.49
N ARG A 46 -10.16 4.84 11.81
CA ARG A 46 -10.54 3.77 12.74
C ARG A 46 -12.04 3.51 12.72
N MET A 47 -12.86 4.57 12.77
CA MET A 47 -14.31 4.45 12.72
C MET A 47 -14.78 3.78 11.43
N ARG A 48 -14.26 4.18 10.27
CA ARG A 48 -14.57 3.57 8.97
C ARG A 48 -14.27 2.07 8.97
N ARG A 49 -13.08 1.67 9.45
CA ARG A 49 -12.68 0.25 9.53
C ARG A 49 -13.54 -0.53 10.52
N THR A 50 -13.80 0.03 11.70
CA THR A 50 -14.63 -0.61 12.74
C THR A 50 -16.08 -0.75 12.30
N VAL A 51 -16.68 0.32 11.75
CA VAL A 51 -18.04 0.28 11.20
C VAL A 51 -18.10 -0.71 10.04
N GLY A 52 -17.11 -0.69 9.15
CA GLY A 52 -17.00 -1.61 8.01
C GLY A 52 -17.02 -3.08 8.40
N LEU A 53 -16.36 -3.43 9.51
CA LEU A 53 -16.31 -4.80 10.02
C LEU A 53 -17.70 -5.38 10.34
N PHE A 54 -18.61 -4.55 10.86
CA PHE A 54 -19.99 -4.96 11.17
C PHE A 54 -20.93 -4.71 10.00
N LEU A 55 -20.74 -3.62 9.27
CA LEU A 55 -21.57 -3.23 8.14
C LEU A 55 -21.48 -4.25 7.00
N GLY A 56 -20.30 -4.82 6.74
CA GLY A 56 -20.13 -5.81 5.67
C GLY A 56 -21.04 -7.03 5.83
N PRO A 57 -20.96 -7.79 6.95
CA PRO A 57 -21.83 -8.94 7.19
C PRO A 57 -23.32 -8.56 7.17
N VAL A 58 -23.69 -7.44 7.81
CA VAL A 58 -25.08 -6.98 7.85
C VAL A 58 -25.59 -6.66 6.45
N ALA A 59 -24.83 -5.91 5.64
CA ALA A 59 -25.20 -5.58 4.28
C ALA A 59 -25.31 -6.83 3.39
N GLY A 60 -24.37 -7.78 3.54
CA GLY A 60 -24.42 -9.05 2.81
C GLY A 60 -25.66 -9.87 3.13
N VAL A 61 -26.05 -9.97 4.41
CA VAL A 61 -27.27 -10.66 4.84
C VAL A 61 -28.52 -9.93 4.35
N VAL A 62 -28.56 -8.61 4.45
CA VAL A 62 -29.69 -7.81 3.96
C VAL A 62 -29.88 -8.02 2.46
N VAL A 63 -28.82 -7.95 1.67
CA VAL A 63 -28.90 -8.20 0.21
C VAL A 63 -29.34 -9.63 -0.09
N TYR A 64 -28.81 -10.63 0.63
CA TYR A 64 -29.25 -12.01 0.49
C TYR A 64 -30.76 -12.16 0.73
N LEU A 65 -31.31 -11.52 1.77
CA LEU A 65 -32.74 -11.57 2.08
C LEU A 65 -33.61 -10.83 1.05
N LEU A 66 -33.13 -9.70 0.53
CA LEU A 66 -33.85 -8.91 -0.47
C LEU A 66 -33.84 -9.55 -1.86
N THR A 67 -32.85 -10.40 -2.17
CA THR A 67 -32.68 -11.02 -3.49
C THR A 67 -33.29 -12.42 -3.60
N GLY A 68 -34.25 -12.77 -2.74
CA GLY A 68 -34.90 -14.09 -2.73
C GLY A 68 -35.68 -14.48 -3.99
N SER A 69 -35.84 -13.56 -4.95
CA SER A 69 -36.41 -13.85 -6.27
C SER A 69 -35.40 -14.42 -7.28
N LEU A 70 -34.10 -14.43 -6.94
CA LEU A 70 -33.04 -14.97 -7.79
C LEU A 70 -32.83 -16.47 -7.56
N ASP A 71 -32.15 -17.09 -8.51
CA ASP A 71 -31.59 -18.43 -8.45
C ASP A 71 -30.73 -18.58 -7.17
N ALA A 72 -30.81 -19.73 -6.49
CA ALA A 72 -30.11 -19.91 -5.21
C ALA A 72 -28.59 -19.60 -5.26
N PRO A 73 -27.81 -20.00 -6.29
CA PRO A 73 -26.40 -19.63 -6.40
C PRO A 73 -26.20 -18.12 -6.59
N ALA A 74 -27.04 -17.48 -7.41
CA ALA A 74 -26.97 -16.04 -7.68
C ALA A 74 -27.32 -15.21 -6.43
N GLN A 75 -28.33 -15.62 -5.67
CA GLN A 75 -28.72 -14.99 -4.41
C GLN A 75 -27.58 -15.04 -3.37
N LYS A 76 -26.97 -16.22 -3.17
CA LYS A 76 -25.82 -16.41 -2.28
C LYS A 76 -24.64 -15.54 -2.71
N LEU A 77 -24.31 -15.55 -4.00
CA LEU A 77 -23.22 -14.76 -4.56
C LEU A 77 -23.44 -13.25 -4.40
N ALA A 78 -24.67 -12.75 -4.58
CA ALA A 78 -25.00 -11.34 -4.41
C ALA A 78 -24.73 -10.83 -2.98
N GLY A 79 -25.07 -11.65 -1.97
CA GLY A 79 -24.75 -11.35 -0.57
C GLY A 79 -23.25 -11.31 -0.30
N ILE A 80 -22.51 -12.31 -0.81
CA ILE A 80 -21.04 -12.37 -0.68
C ILE A 80 -20.39 -11.18 -1.39
N LEU A 81 -20.81 -10.85 -2.60
CA LEU A 81 -20.28 -9.73 -3.37
C LEU A 81 -20.48 -8.40 -2.64
N THR A 82 -21.67 -8.20 -2.06
CA THR A 82 -21.98 -7.00 -1.28
C THR A 82 -21.09 -6.90 -0.05
N PHE A 83 -20.91 -8.01 0.68
CA PHE A 83 -19.97 -8.09 1.80
C PHE A 83 -18.55 -7.66 1.38
N VAL A 84 -18.05 -8.19 0.26
CA VAL A 84 -16.70 -7.88 -0.26
C VAL A 84 -16.56 -6.41 -0.63
N ILE A 85 -17.55 -5.85 -1.34
CA ILE A 85 -17.55 -4.44 -1.74
C ILE A 85 -17.48 -3.53 -0.51
N VAL A 86 -18.27 -3.80 0.53
CA VAL A 86 -18.22 -3.03 1.78
C VAL A 86 -16.84 -3.12 2.41
N TYR A 87 -16.24 -4.32 2.47
CA TYR A 87 -14.90 -4.50 3.05
C TYR A 87 -13.81 -3.79 2.26
N TRP A 88 -13.90 -3.72 0.93
CA TRP A 88 -12.95 -2.98 0.10
C TRP A 88 -13.12 -1.46 0.25
N ILE A 89 -14.35 -0.94 0.31
CA ILE A 89 -14.59 0.51 0.45
C ILE A 89 -14.23 1.02 1.86
N THR A 90 -14.48 0.20 2.88
CA THR A 90 -14.22 0.56 4.28
C THR A 90 -12.83 0.17 4.76
N GLU A 91 -12.10 -0.61 3.96
CA GLU A 91 -10.80 -1.20 4.31
C GLU A 91 -10.80 -1.88 5.69
N ALA A 92 -11.91 -2.57 6.02
CA ALA A 92 -12.13 -3.19 7.32
C ALA A 92 -11.01 -4.18 7.71
N ILE A 93 -10.49 -4.91 6.71
CA ILE A 93 -9.31 -5.77 6.78
C ILE A 93 -8.49 -5.60 5.49
N PRO A 94 -7.21 -6.05 5.44
CA PRO A 94 -6.38 -5.91 4.25
C PRO A 94 -7.05 -6.51 3.00
N ILE A 95 -6.99 -5.79 1.87
CA ILE A 95 -7.63 -6.18 0.60
C ILE A 95 -7.36 -7.65 0.20
N PRO A 96 -6.12 -8.19 0.29
CA PRO A 96 -5.86 -9.59 -0.03
C PRO A 96 -6.58 -10.58 0.89
N VAL A 97 -6.74 -10.23 2.18
CA VAL A 97 -7.44 -11.09 3.15
C VAL A 97 -8.93 -11.14 2.83
N THR A 98 -9.54 -10.01 2.47
CA THR A 98 -10.93 -9.97 2.00
C THR A 98 -11.14 -10.84 0.76
N ALA A 99 -10.20 -10.82 -0.20
CA ALA A 99 -10.30 -11.64 -1.40
C ALA A 99 -10.27 -13.15 -1.08
N VAL A 100 -9.35 -13.59 -0.20
CA VAL A 100 -9.30 -14.99 0.26
C VAL A 100 -10.55 -15.37 1.04
N LEU A 101 -11.03 -14.49 1.91
CA LEU A 101 -12.26 -14.70 2.66
C LEU A 101 -13.48 -14.85 1.72
N ALA A 102 -13.57 -14.03 0.67
CA ALA A 102 -14.61 -14.13 -0.34
C ALA A 102 -14.62 -15.50 -1.03
N MET A 103 -13.44 -15.97 -1.47
CA MET A 103 -13.30 -17.29 -2.08
C MET A 103 -13.70 -18.41 -1.12
N ALA A 104 -13.29 -18.32 0.15
CA ALA A 104 -13.69 -19.28 1.17
C ALA A 104 -15.22 -19.28 1.38
N LEU A 105 -15.85 -18.11 1.44
CA LEU A 105 -17.31 -17.99 1.58
C LEU A 105 -18.07 -18.59 0.40
N VAL A 106 -17.60 -18.39 -0.84
CA VAL A 106 -18.20 -19.00 -2.04
C VAL A 106 -18.22 -20.53 -1.94
N VAL A 107 -17.16 -21.14 -1.42
CA VAL A 107 -17.08 -22.60 -1.22
C VAL A 107 -17.92 -23.04 -0.03
N ILE A 108 -17.82 -22.37 1.12
CA ILE A 108 -18.54 -22.73 2.36
C ILE A 108 -20.06 -22.65 2.18
N VAL A 109 -20.54 -21.65 1.44
CA VAL A 109 -21.97 -21.44 1.17
C VAL A 109 -22.44 -22.27 -0.04
N ASP A 110 -21.57 -23.11 -0.61
CA ASP A 110 -21.88 -24.01 -1.73
C ASP A 110 -22.45 -23.26 -2.94
N VAL A 111 -21.71 -22.25 -3.39
CA VAL A 111 -21.99 -21.47 -4.61
C VAL A 111 -21.26 -22.08 -5.81
N ALA A 112 -20.01 -22.50 -5.61
CA ALA A 112 -19.19 -23.15 -6.63
C ALA A 112 -18.18 -24.13 -5.99
N PRO A 113 -17.76 -25.19 -6.72
CA PRO A 113 -16.73 -26.12 -6.25
C PRO A 113 -15.40 -25.43 -5.93
N ALA A 114 -14.70 -25.89 -4.89
CA ALA A 114 -13.40 -25.34 -4.52
C ALA A 114 -12.39 -25.34 -5.67
N ALA A 115 -12.37 -26.41 -6.48
CA ALA A 115 -11.46 -26.52 -7.62
C ALA A 115 -11.62 -25.33 -8.59
N ASP A 116 -12.86 -24.93 -8.88
CA ASP A 116 -13.16 -23.85 -9.82
C ASP A 116 -12.82 -22.48 -9.23
N VAL A 117 -13.14 -22.27 -7.95
CA VAL A 117 -12.85 -21.01 -7.24
C VAL A 117 -11.34 -20.77 -7.14
N PHE A 118 -10.57 -21.80 -6.77
CA PHE A 118 -9.13 -21.68 -6.61
C PHE A 118 -8.35 -21.76 -7.93
N ALA A 119 -8.96 -22.23 -9.03
CA ALA A 119 -8.34 -22.22 -10.36
C ALA A 119 -7.91 -20.81 -10.81
N LEU A 120 -8.56 -19.76 -10.28
CA LEU A 120 -8.21 -18.36 -10.55
C LEU A 120 -6.77 -18.00 -10.14
N PHE A 121 -6.19 -18.68 -9.15
CA PHE A 121 -4.77 -18.50 -8.80
C PHE A 121 -3.81 -18.97 -9.89
N GLY A 122 -4.26 -19.85 -10.77
CA GLY A 122 -3.50 -20.35 -11.92
C GLY A 122 -3.57 -19.45 -13.15
N ASN A 123 -4.22 -18.28 -13.07
CA ASN A 123 -4.38 -17.40 -14.22
C ASN A 123 -3.03 -16.80 -14.67
N SER A 124 -2.71 -16.93 -15.96
CA SER A 124 -1.47 -16.41 -16.56
C SER A 124 -1.24 -14.92 -16.28
N THR A 125 -2.30 -14.12 -16.20
CA THR A 125 -2.21 -12.68 -15.88
C THR A 125 -1.61 -12.45 -14.49
N LEU A 126 -1.94 -13.28 -13.49
CA LEU A 126 -1.33 -13.18 -12.15
C LEU A 126 0.18 -13.42 -12.23
N PHE A 127 0.61 -14.41 -13.02
CA PHE A 127 2.03 -14.70 -13.21
C PHE A 127 2.77 -13.59 -13.97
N VAL A 128 2.12 -12.90 -14.90
CA VAL A 128 2.69 -11.71 -15.56
C VAL A 128 2.94 -10.60 -14.55
N PHE A 129 1.97 -10.30 -13.67
CA PHE A 129 2.15 -9.30 -12.62
C PHE A 129 3.26 -9.68 -11.64
N VAL A 130 3.28 -10.94 -11.17
CA VAL A 130 4.33 -11.44 -10.29
C VAL A 130 5.70 -11.35 -10.96
N GLY A 131 5.83 -11.77 -12.21
CA GLY A 131 7.06 -11.64 -12.99
C GLY A 131 7.48 -10.18 -13.16
N GLY A 132 6.54 -9.27 -13.43
CA GLY A 132 6.76 -7.83 -13.51
C GLY A 132 7.29 -7.25 -12.20
N PHE A 133 6.71 -7.63 -11.06
CA PHE A 133 7.20 -7.20 -9.74
C PHE A 133 8.59 -7.75 -9.42
N ILE A 134 8.89 -9.00 -9.78
CA ILE A 134 10.23 -9.58 -9.62
C ILE A 134 11.26 -8.81 -10.46
N ILE A 135 10.94 -8.50 -11.72
CA ILE A 135 11.82 -7.71 -12.59
C ILE A 135 12.00 -6.30 -12.02
N ALA A 136 10.92 -5.61 -11.63
CA ALA A 136 10.98 -4.27 -11.06
C ALA A 136 11.84 -4.21 -9.79
N GLU A 137 11.70 -5.19 -8.89
CA GLU A 137 12.53 -5.26 -7.68
C GLU A 137 13.98 -5.64 -8.01
N SER A 138 14.22 -6.48 -9.02
CA SER A 138 15.57 -6.76 -9.52
C SER A 138 16.24 -5.50 -10.08
N MET A 139 15.51 -4.67 -10.84
CA MET A 139 16.01 -3.40 -11.36
C MET A 139 16.40 -2.45 -10.23
N ARG A 140 15.55 -2.33 -9.20
CA ARG A 140 15.85 -1.55 -7.99
C ARG A 140 17.09 -2.06 -7.27
N LYS A 141 17.20 -3.38 -7.02
CA LYS A 141 18.34 -3.98 -6.32
C LYS A 141 19.67 -3.78 -7.04
N HIS A 142 19.68 -3.83 -8.37
CA HIS A 142 20.89 -3.62 -9.18
C HIS A 142 21.11 -2.14 -9.56
N GLY A 143 20.25 -1.23 -9.10
CA GLY A 143 20.33 0.20 -9.40
C GLY A 143 20.10 0.55 -10.88
N LEU A 144 19.50 -0.36 -11.65
CA LEU A 144 19.19 -0.13 -13.07
C LEU A 144 18.16 0.98 -13.22
N ASP A 145 17.16 1.03 -12.33
CA ASP A 145 16.19 2.10 -12.20
C ASP A 145 16.86 3.49 -12.05
N ARG A 146 17.87 3.59 -11.18
CA ARG A 146 18.66 4.82 -10.98
C ARG A 146 19.48 5.18 -12.20
N ARG A 147 20.10 4.20 -12.87
CA ARG A 147 20.85 4.43 -14.11
C ARG A 147 19.94 4.98 -15.21
N PHE A 148 18.74 4.44 -15.35
CA PHE A 148 17.73 4.98 -16.26
C PHE A 148 17.32 6.41 -15.89
N ALA A 149 17.04 6.68 -14.62
CA ALA A 149 16.69 8.03 -14.16
C ALA A 149 17.80 9.05 -14.47
N PHE A 150 19.07 8.72 -14.16
CA PHE A 150 20.20 9.59 -14.49
C PHE A 150 20.43 9.72 -15.99
N ALA A 151 20.22 8.66 -16.79
CA ALA A 151 20.31 8.75 -18.24
C ALA A 151 19.30 9.77 -18.80
N VAL A 152 18.06 9.75 -18.32
CA VAL A 152 17.04 10.73 -18.72
C VAL A 152 17.39 12.14 -18.25
N LEU A 153 17.86 12.29 -17.00
CA LEU A 153 18.26 13.59 -16.45
C LEU A 153 19.50 14.18 -17.13
N SER A 154 20.39 13.33 -17.66
CA SER A 154 21.58 13.74 -18.39
C SER A 154 21.29 14.28 -19.79
N VAL A 155 20.05 14.12 -20.30
CA VAL A 155 19.63 14.70 -21.57
C VAL A 155 19.72 16.24 -21.48
N PRO A 156 20.41 16.91 -22.42
CA PRO A 156 20.61 18.36 -22.38
C PRO A 156 19.30 19.12 -22.18
N GLY A 157 19.23 19.90 -21.10
CA GLY A 157 18.08 20.74 -20.78
C GLY A 157 16.93 20.07 -20.05
N VAL A 158 16.93 18.75 -19.82
CA VAL A 158 15.88 18.06 -19.03
C VAL A 158 16.11 18.27 -17.53
N GLY A 159 17.32 18.02 -17.04
CA GLY A 159 17.66 18.14 -15.62
C GLY A 159 17.68 19.56 -15.05
N THR A 160 17.46 20.60 -15.87
CA THR A 160 17.57 22.01 -15.45
C THR A 160 16.26 22.63 -14.97
N SER A 161 15.12 21.96 -15.15
CA SER A 161 13.80 22.47 -14.72
C SER A 161 12.87 21.32 -14.34
N THR A 162 12.20 21.45 -13.19
CA THR A 162 11.19 20.47 -12.72
C THR A 162 10.11 20.20 -13.76
N VAL A 163 9.65 21.22 -14.48
CA VAL A 163 8.62 21.09 -15.53
C VAL A 163 9.13 20.20 -16.66
N LYS A 164 10.39 20.36 -17.07
CA LYS A 164 10.98 19.57 -18.15
C LYS A 164 11.21 18.12 -17.74
N VAL A 165 11.57 17.87 -16.48
CA VAL A 165 11.64 16.51 -15.92
C VAL A 165 10.25 15.86 -15.97
N ILE A 166 9.20 16.55 -15.50
CA ILE A 166 7.82 16.04 -15.53
C ILE A 166 7.40 15.72 -16.97
N VAL A 167 7.67 16.62 -17.93
CA VAL A 167 7.34 16.39 -19.35
C VAL A 167 8.12 15.21 -19.93
N ALA A 168 9.42 15.08 -19.62
CA ALA A 168 10.24 13.97 -20.11
C ALA A 168 9.74 12.60 -19.60
N PHE A 169 9.50 12.48 -18.29
CA PHE A 169 8.96 11.25 -17.71
C PHE A 169 7.51 10.99 -18.14
N GLY A 170 6.69 12.02 -18.28
CA GLY A 170 5.33 11.92 -18.79
C GLY A 170 5.29 11.42 -20.25
N ALA A 171 6.17 11.93 -21.11
CA ALA A 171 6.31 11.46 -22.49
C ALA A 171 6.77 10.00 -22.57
N ILE A 172 7.77 9.61 -21.76
CA ILE A 172 8.20 8.21 -21.67
C ILE A 172 7.03 7.31 -21.24
N THR A 173 6.28 7.73 -20.22
CA THR A 173 5.11 6.99 -19.72
C THR A 173 4.02 6.87 -20.79
N ALA A 174 3.70 7.95 -21.50
CA ALA A 174 2.71 7.96 -22.56
C ALA A 174 3.12 7.08 -23.75
N LEU A 175 4.39 7.11 -24.15
CA LEU A 175 4.92 6.24 -25.20
C LEU A 175 4.84 4.77 -24.77
N LEU A 176 5.31 4.42 -23.57
CA LEU A 176 5.24 3.05 -23.06
C LEU A 176 3.78 2.56 -22.95
N SER A 177 2.87 3.40 -22.48
CA SER A 177 1.43 3.09 -22.41
C SER A 177 0.78 2.89 -23.79
N ALA A 178 1.30 3.51 -24.85
CA ALA A 178 0.80 3.28 -26.21
C ALA A 178 1.15 1.88 -26.76
N PHE A 179 2.22 1.26 -26.25
CA PHE A 179 2.66 -0.08 -26.66
C PHE A 179 2.25 -1.19 -25.67
N VAL A 180 2.07 -0.84 -24.40
CA VAL A 180 1.67 -1.74 -23.33
C VAL A 180 0.18 -1.56 -23.07
N SER A 181 -0.63 -2.57 -23.41
CA SER A 181 -2.07 -2.57 -23.10
C SER A 181 -2.28 -2.26 -21.61
N ASN A 182 -3.27 -1.43 -21.26
CA ASN A 182 -3.56 -0.94 -19.90
C ASN A 182 -3.75 -2.02 -18.80
N THR A 183 -3.63 -3.30 -19.14
CA THR A 183 -3.61 -4.45 -18.22
C THR A 183 -2.19 -4.91 -17.85
N ALA A 184 -1.15 -4.43 -18.54
CA ALA A 184 0.26 -4.82 -18.36
C ALA A 184 1.12 -3.69 -17.77
#